data_AF-A0A1H1GPS9-F1
#
_entry.id   AF-A0A1H1GPS9-F1
#
_cell.length_a   1.000
_cell.length_b   1.000
_cell.length_c   1.000
_cell.angle_alpha   90.00
_cell.angle_beta   90.00
_cell.angle_gamma   90.00
#
_symmetry.space_group_name_H-M   'P 1'
#
loop_
_entity.id
_entity.type
_entity.pdbx_description
1 polymer ?
#
loop_
_entity_poly.entity_id
_entity_poly.type
_entity_poly.pdbx_seq_one_letter_code
_entity_poly.pdbx_strand_id
1 'polypeptide(L)'
;MLKRSLIATLLAISAAASAQTAPAPASPKVSPSLYAINSAALASAMTYCSTKHGNLLTGSPGQACFVKARQILADYGLKKVSADVDGRCNNPATFNTCLTPEVGKLVYALNAEFVKQGL
;
A
#
# COMPACT_ATOMS: atom_id res chain seq x y z
N MET A 1 -61.67 47.90 -17.59
CA MET A 1 -61.72 46.64 -16.83
C MET A 1 -60.86 45.60 -17.55
N LEU A 2 -59.65 45.29 -17.07
CA LEU A 2 -58.97 44.02 -17.39
C LEU A 2 -57.80 43.79 -16.41
N LYS A 3 -58.17 43.38 -15.18
CA LYS A 3 -57.30 42.72 -14.20
C LYS A 3 -57.36 41.23 -14.56
N ARG A 4 -56.37 40.71 -15.28
CA ARG A 4 -56.15 39.28 -15.66
C ARG A 4 -54.90 39.33 -16.56
N SER A 5 -53.75 38.73 -16.28
CA SER A 5 -53.50 37.45 -15.64
C SER A 5 -52.08 37.48 -15.08
N LEU A 6 -51.96 37.62 -13.77
CA LEU A 6 -50.71 37.61 -13.03
C LEU A 6 -50.58 36.24 -12.32
N ILE A 7 -50.76 35.15 -13.06
CA ILE A 7 -50.73 33.77 -12.54
C ILE A 7 -50.25 32.84 -13.67
N ALA A 8 -48.98 32.94 -14.08
CA ALA A 8 -48.42 31.95 -15.01
C ALA A 8 -46.89 31.76 -14.91
N THR A 9 -46.26 32.20 -13.82
CA THR A 9 -44.78 32.20 -13.73
C THR A 9 -44.24 31.60 -12.42
N LEU A 10 -44.99 30.70 -11.78
CA LEU A 10 -44.61 30.11 -10.48
C LEU A 10 -44.56 28.58 -10.46
N LEU A 11 -44.66 27.91 -11.62
CA LEU A 11 -44.75 26.43 -11.69
C LEU A 11 -43.61 25.76 -12.51
N ALA A 12 -42.37 26.24 -12.40
CA ALA A 12 -41.26 25.68 -13.18
C ALA A 12 -39.98 25.35 -12.37
N ILE A 13 -40.04 25.23 -11.04
CA ILE A 13 -38.83 25.02 -10.22
C ILE A 13 -38.77 23.63 -9.54
N SER A 14 -39.77 22.76 -9.70
CA SER A 14 -39.88 21.54 -8.87
C SER A 14 -39.38 20.22 -9.51
N ALA A 15 -38.48 20.25 -10.50
CA ALA A 15 -38.07 19.03 -11.22
C ALA A 15 -36.56 18.74 -11.24
N ALA A 16 -35.80 19.15 -10.22
CA ALA A 16 -34.36 18.82 -10.12
C ALA A 16 -33.97 18.37 -8.70
N ALA A 17 -34.59 17.30 -8.20
CA ALA A 17 -34.19 16.70 -6.92
C ALA A 17 -34.31 15.17 -6.96
N SER A 18 -33.67 14.54 -7.93
CA SER A 18 -33.35 13.12 -7.89
C SER A 18 -32.03 12.86 -8.62
N ALA A 19 -31.01 13.65 -8.29
CA ALA A 19 -29.64 13.23 -8.56
C ALA A 19 -29.37 12.06 -7.62
N GLN A 20 -29.50 10.84 -8.15
CA GLN A 20 -29.02 9.63 -7.51
C GLN A 20 -27.56 9.87 -7.15
N THR A 21 -27.29 10.04 -5.85
CA THR A 21 -25.94 10.04 -5.32
C THR A 21 -25.33 8.68 -5.64
N ALA A 22 -24.62 8.61 -6.76
CA ALA A 22 -23.75 7.48 -7.03
C ALA A 22 -22.88 7.27 -5.79
N PRO A 23 -22.81 6.05 -5.24
CA PRO A 23 -21.96 5.80 -4.08
C PRO A 23 -20.55 6.26 -4.44
N ALA A 24 -20.02 7.17 -3.62
CA ALA A 24 -18.65 7.63 -3.80
C ALA A 24 -17.74 6.39 -3.86
N PRO A 25 -16.80 6.33 -4.82
CA PRO A 25 -15.90 5.20 -4.93
C PRO A 25 -15.24 4.99 -3.57
N ALA A 26 -15.37 3.78 -3.01
CA ALA A 26 -14.80 3.46 -1.73
C ALA A 26 -13.31 3.82 -1.77
N SER A 27 -12.86 4.65 -0.83
CA SER A 27 -11.44 4.97 -0.69
C SER A 27 -10.65 3.66 -0.67
N PRO A 28 -9.55 3.54 -1.43
CA PRO A 28 -8.78 2.31 -1.47
C PRO A 28 -8.39 1.94 -0.05
N LYS A 29 -8.91 0.81 0.47
CA LYS A 29 -8.50 0.31 1.78
C LYS A 29 -7.00 0.07 1.71
N VAL A 30 -6.24 0.79 2.53
CA VAL A 30 -4.81 0.53 2.70
C VAL A 30 -4.70 -0.88 3.27
N SER A 31 -3.87 -1.69 2.61
CA SER A 31 -3.57 -3.07 2.99
C SER A 31 -3.11 -3.13 4.46
N PRO A 32 -3.80 -3.85 5.37
CA PRO A 32 -3.42 -3.93 6.78
C PRO A 32 -2.00 -4.43 7.02
N SER A 33 -1.49 -5.33 6.18
CA SER A 33 -0.11 -5.84 6.29
C SER A 33 0.96 -4.90 5.74
N LEU A 34 0.61 -3.82 5.03
CA LEU A 34 1.56 -3.04 4.22
C LEU A 34 2.71 -2.45 5.02
N TYR A 35 2.42 -1.94 6.21
CA TYR A 35 3.47 -1.42 7.08
C TYR A 35 4.43 -2.51 7.55
N ALA A 36 3.91 -3.65 8.00
CA ALA A 36 4.73 -4.78 8.44
C ALA A 36 5.61 -5.32 7.30
N ILE A 37 5.04 -5.46 6.10
CA ILE A 37 5.74 -5.93 4.90
C ILE A 37 6.86 -4.97 4.49
N ASN A 38 6.59 -3.65 4.45
CA ASN A 38 7.63 -2.66 4.13
C ASN A 38 8.73 -2.60 5.19
N SER A 39 8.36 -2.62 6.47
CA SER A 39 9.33 -2.61 7.57
C SER A 39 10.22 -3.84 7.53
N ALA A 40 9.66 -5.04 7.32
CA ALA A 40 10.43 -6.27 7.19
C ALA A 40 11.36 -6.25 5.98
N ALA A 41 10.90 -5.72 4.84
CA ALA A 41 11.73 -5.61 3.64
C ALA A 41 12.93 -4.68 3.85
N LEU A 42 12.71 -3.50 4.42
CA LEU A 42 13.78 -2.55 4.74
C LEU A 42 14.75 -3.13 5.77
N ALA A 43 14.24 -3.75 6.84
CA ALA A 43 15.08 -4.40 7.85
C ALA A 43 15.94 -5.53 7.24
N SER A 44 15.38 -6.30 6.29
CA SER A 44 16.12 -7.34 5.57
C SER A 44 17.25 -6.73 4.74
N ALA A 45 16.97 -5.68 3.97
CA ALA A 45 17.99 -4.98 3.17
C ALA A 45 19.10 -4.38 4.06
N MET A 46 18.73 -3.74 5.17
CA MET A 46 19.71 -3.19 6.12
C MET A 46 20.60 -4.29 6.70
N THR A 47 20.00 -5.38 7.16
CA THR A 47 20.72 -6.50 7.80
C THR A 47 21.61 -7.23 6.80
N TYR A 48 21.14 -7.47 5.59
CA TYR A 48 21.93 -8.10 4.53
C TYR A 48 23.19 -7.27 4.24
N CYS A 49 23.00 -5.98 4.00
CA CYS A 49 24.11 -5.09 3.67
C CYS A 49 25.06 -4.86 4.84
N SER A 50 24.55 -4.73 6.07
CA SER A 50 25.41 -4.57 7.24
C SER A 50 26.21 -5.81 7.56
N THR A 51 25.65 -7.00 7.32
CA THR A 51 26.35 -8.28 7.50
C THR A 51 27.48 -8.45 6.49
N LYS A 52 27.26 -8.09 5.22
CA LYS A 52 28.28 -8.23 4.17
C LYS A 52 29.38 -7.17 4.20
N HIS A 53 29.03 -5.93 4.56
CA HIS A 53 29.89 -4.77 4.31
C HIS A 53 30.14 -3.90 5.56
N GLY A 54 29.61 -4.27 6.72
CA GLY A 54 29.71 -3.49 7.95
C GLY A 54 28.72 -2.32 8.02
N ASN A 55 28.96 -1.39 8.94
CA ASN A 55 28.01 -0.34 9.30
C ASN A 55 27.53 0.50 8.10
N LEU A 56 26.24 0.87 8.11
CA LEU A 56 25.56 1.65 7.06
C LEU A 56 25.83 3.17 7.19
N LEU A 57 27.09 3.56 7.40
CA LEU A 57 27.47 4.98 7.53
C LEU A 57 27.50 5.68 6.17
N THR A 58 27.32 7.00 6.16
CA THR A 58 27.44 7.79 4.93
C THR A 58 28.82 7.59 4.28
N GLY A 59 28.83 7.26 2.98
CA GLY A 59 30.03 6.95 2.19
C GLY A 59 30.55 5.51 2.34
N SER A 60 29.95 4.69 3.21
CA SER A 60 30.42 3.32 3.43
C SER A 60 30.00 2.35 2.31
N PRO A 61 30.73 1.23 2.12
CA PRO A 61 30.28 0.13 1.27
C PRO A 61 28.91 -0.43 1.67
N GLY A 62 28.60 -0.47 2.97
CA GLY A 62 27.29 -0.88 3.48
C GLY A 62 26.16 0.03 3.00
N GLN A 63 26.34 1.35 3.04
CA GLN A 63 25.36 2.29 2.51
C GLN A 63 25.17 2.10 0.99
N ALA A 64 26.25 1.93 0.24
CA ALA A 64 26.17 1.69 -1.21
C ALA A 64 25.38 0.42 -1.54
N CYS A 65 25.59 -0.67 -0.79
CA CYS A 65 24.75 -1.87 -0.88
C CYS A 65 23.29 -1.55 -0.56
N PHE A 66 23.01 -0.84 0.54
CA PHE A 66 21.64 -0.57 0.95
C PHE A 66 20.88 0.29 -0.06
N VAL A 67 21.54 1.25 -0.71
CA VAL A 67 20.93 2.03 -1.80
C VAL A 67 20.51 1.12 -2.96
N LYS A 68 21.36 0.18 -3.39
CA LYS A 68 21.02 -0.79 -4.43
C LYS A 68 19.92 -1.76 -3.98
N ALA A 69 19.99 -2.24 -2.73
CA ALA A 69 18.95 -3.11 -2.16
C ALA A 69 17.57 -2.42 -2.16
N ARG A 70 17.51 -1.12 -1.86
CA ARG A 70 16.26 -0.34 -1.94
C ARG A 70 15.70 -0.24 -3.36
N GLN A 71 16.56 -0.21 -4.39
CA GLN A 71 16.10 -0.25 -5.78
C GLN A 71 15.46 -1.61 -6.09
N ILE A 72 16.10 -2.71 -5.68
CA ILE A 72 15.51 -4.06 -5.80
C ILE A 72 14.15 -4.13 -5.09
N LEU A 73 14.04 -3.57 -3.88
CA LEU A 73 12.77 -3.54 -3.14
C LEU A 73 11.66 -2.76 -3.85
N ALA A 74 12.02 -1.68 -4.56
CA ALA A 74 11.04 -0.90 -5.33
C ALA A 74 10.44 -1.74 -6.47
N ASP A 75 11.26 -2.58 -7.11
CA ASP A 75 10.85 -3.43 -8.22
C ASP A 75 10.21 -4.76 -7.76
N TYR A 76 10.44 -5.18 -6.51
CA TYR A 76 9.94 -6.44 -5.95
C TYR A 76 8.40 -6.53 -5.88
N GLY A 77 7.70 -5.38 -5.91
CA GLY A 77 6.22 -5.37 -5.90
C GLY A 77 5.62 -5.59 -4.51
N LEU A 78 6.21 -5.02 -3.45
CA LEU A 78 5.77 -5.19 -2.05
C LEU A 78 4.28 -4.86 -1.81
N LYS A 79 3.70 -3.93 -2.57
CA LYS A 79 2.26 -3.62 -2.50
C LYS A 79 1.38 -4.82 -2.89
N LYS A 80 1.78 -5.55 -3.95
CA LYS A 80 1.09 -6.77 -4.39
C LYS A 80 1.26 -7.87 -3.36
N VAL A 81 2.48 -8.08 -2.87
CA VAL A 81 2.77 -9.05 -1.80
C VAL A 81 1.87 -8.80 -0.59
N SER A 82 1.75 -7.54 -0.18
CA SER A 82 0.89 -7.12 0.93
C SER A 82 -0.58 -7.44 0.69
N ALA A 83 -1.11 -7.15 -0.51
CA ALA A 83 -2.48 -7.49 -0.86
C ALA A 83 -2.73 -9.00 -0.86
N ASP A 84 -1.76 -9.78 -1.37
CA ASP A 84 -1.84 -11.25 -1.38
C ASP A 84 -1.80 -11.82 0.04
N VAL A 85 -0.99 -11.24 0.93
CA VAL A 85 -0.93 -11.58 2.36
C VAL A 85 -2.25 -11.25 3.05
N ASP A 86 -2.85 -10.08 2.82
CA ASP A 86 -4.14 -9.74 3.40
C ASP A 86 -5.26 -10.68 2.93
N GLY A 87 -5.20 -11.13 1.67
CA GLY A 87 -6.13 -12.11 1.13
C GLY A 87 -6.07 -13.44 1.88
N ARG A 88 -4.85 -13.88 2.26
CA ARG A 88 -4.63 -15.09 3.07
C ARG A 88 -4.94 -14.88 4.55
N CYS A 89 -4.49 -13.75 5.09
CA CYS A 89 -4.64 -13.35 6.49
C CYS A 89 -5.78 -12.35 6.63
N ASN A 90 -7.00 -12.81 6.42
CA ASN A 90 -8.18 -11.93 6.39
C ASN A 90 -8.99 -11.91 7.70
N ASN A 91 -8.72 -12.81 8.64
CA ASN A 91 -9.40 -12.86 9.93
C ASN A 91 -8.74 -11.88 10.93
N PRO A 92 -9.44 -10.83 11.39
CA PRO A 92 -8.88 -9.87 12.34
C PRO A 92 -8.45 -10.49 13.68
N ALA A 93 -9.16 -11.52 14.16
CA ALA A 93 -8.88 -12.14 15.46
C ALA A 93 -7.56 -12.93 15.48
N THR A 94 -7.12 -13.42 14.32
CA THR A 94 -5.89 -14.22 14.17
C THR A 94 -4.88 -13.57 13.23
N PHE A 95 -5.08 -12.29 12.89
CA PHE A 95 -4.33 -11.60 11.85
C PHE A 95 -2.82 -11.66 12.09
N ASN A 96 -2.38 -11.25 13.29
CA ASN A 96 -0.96 -11.23 13.62
C ASN A 96 -0.34 -12.63 13.61
N THR A 97 -1.04 -13.64 14.14
CA THR A 97 -0.60 -15.04 14.12
C THR A 97 -0.43 -15.55 12.69
N CYS A 98 -1.30 -15.15 11.76
CA CYS A 98 -1.18 -15.46 10.34
C CYS A 98 -0.06 -14.66 9.66
N LEU A 99 0.08 -13.37 9.98
CA LEU A 99 1.01 -12.44 9.36
C LEU A 99 2.48 -12.81 9.65
N THR A 100 2.80 -13.21 10.88
CA THR A 100 4.18 -13.51 11.29
C THR A 100 4.90 -14.51 10.38
N PRO A 101 4.35 -15.71 10.07
CA PRO A 101 5.01 -16.63 9.15
C PRO A 101 5.09 -16.09 7.71
N GLU A 102 4.13 -15.29 7.26
CA GLU A 102 4.17 -14.65 5.93
C GLU A 102 5.32 -13.64 5.82
N VAL A 103 5.54 -12.84 6.88
CA VAL A 103 6.71 -11.96 6.98
C VAL A 103 8.01 -12.77 6.94
N GLY A 104 8.08 -13.89 7.67
CA GLY A 104 9.26 -14.77 7.63
C GLY A 104 9.57 -15.28 6.22
N LYS A 105 8.55 -15.76 5.49
CA LYS A 105 8.69 -16.20 4.08
C LYS A 105 9.19 -15.06 3.18
N LEU A 106 8.66 -13.85 3.35
CA LEU A 106 9.12 -12.68 2.61
C LEU A 106 10.60 -12.40 2.86
N VAL A 107 11.04 -12.40 4.13
CA VAL A 107 12.44 -12.14 4.48
C VAL A 107 13.37 -13.16 3.79
N TYR A 108 13.03 -14.44 3.82
CA TYR A 108 13.80 -15.47 3.10
C TYR A 108 13.86 -15.20 1.59
N ALA A 109 12.71 -14.90 0.98
CA ALA A 109 12.63 -14.63 -0.45
C ALA A 109 13.42 -13.37 -0.87
N LEU A 110 13.41 -12.32 -0.05
CA LEU A 110 14.17 -11.09 -0.29
C LEU A 110 15.68 -11.33 -0.21
N ASN A 111 16.15 -12.08 0.77
CA ASN A 111 17.58 -12.43 0.86
C ASN A 111 18.04 -13.21 -0.38
N ALA A 112 17.23 -14.16 -0.87
CA ALA A 112 17.51 -14.88 -2.11
C ALA A 112 17.53 -13.93 -3.32
N GLU A 113 16.61 -12.97 -3.39
CA GLU A 113 16.60 -11.99 -4.47
C GLU A 113 17.83 -11.06 -4.43
N PHE A 114 18.27 -10.60 -3.24
CA PHE A 114 19.49 -9.80 -3.12
C PHE A 114 20.72 -10.55 -3.64
N VAL A 115 20.86 -11.84 -3.30
CA VAL A 115 21.94 -12.70 -3.83
C VAL A 115 21.85 -12.83 -5.34
N LYS A 116 20.66 -13.12 -5.88
CA LYS A 116 20.41 -13.26 -7.32
C LYS A 116 20.75 -11.99 -8.11
N GLN A 117 20.48 -10.83 -7.54
CA GLN A 117 20.77 -9.52 -8.13
C GLN A 117 22.25 -9.10 -7.96
N GLY A 118 23.08 -9.95 -7.35
CA GLY A 118 24.51 -9.73 -7.20
C GLY A 118 24.88 -8.70 -6.13
N LEU A 119 24.06 -8.54 -5.09
CA LEU A 119 24.44 -7.81 -3.87
C LEU A 119 25.30 -8.67 -2.94
#